data_AF-A0A3D4WK98-F1
#
_entry.id   AF-A0A3D4WK98-F1
#
_cell.length_a   1.000
_cell.length_b   1.000
_cell.length_c   1.000
_cell.angle_alpha   90.00
_cell.angle_beta   90.00
_cell.angle_gamma   90.00
#
_symmetry.space_group_name_H-M   'P 1'
#
loop_
_entity.id
_entity.type
_entity.pdbx_description
1 polymer ?
#
loop_
_entity_poly.entity_id
_entity_poly.type
_entity_poly.pdbx_seq_one_letter_code
_entity_poly.pdbx_strand_id
1 'polypeptide(L)' 'MTAPEQGWRKSSYSGDEGNCVEIAVTPSAVAVRDSKNTTGPTLEFPRSGWHTFLRAR' A
#
# COMPACT_ATOMS: atom_id res chain seq x y z
N MET A 1 -11.53 13.61 13.11
CA MET A 1 -10.82 14.20 11.96
C MET A 1 -9.43 13.61 11.95
N THR A 2 -9.23 12.54 11.20
CA THR A 2 -7.95 11.81 11.15
C THR A 2 -6.99 12.59 10.25
N ALA A 3 -5.76 12.78 10.70
CA ALA A 3 -4.72 13.53 9.99
C ALA A 3 -4.54 13.02 8.55
N PRO A 4 -4.14 13.88 7.59
CA PRO A 4 -3.85 13.42 6.24
C PRO A 4 -2.79 12.33 6.30
N GLU A 5 -3.07 11.19 5.67
CA GLU A 5 -2.22 10.00 5.60
C GLU A 5 -1.02 10.26 4.68
N GLN A 6 -0.19 11.23 5.06
CA GLN A 6 0.94 11.72 4.29
C GLN A 6 1.83 10.55 3.85
N GLY A 7 1.91 10.33 2.53
CA GLY A 7 2.73 9.27 1.92
C GLY A 7 1.95 8.04 1.45
N TRP A 8 0.70 7.83 1.89
CA TRP A 8 -0.15 6.73 1.42
C TRP A 8 -0.93 7.11 0.16
N ARG A 9 -0.94 6.20 -0.80
CA ARG A 9 -1.67 6.33 -2.07
C ARG A 9 -2.61 5.13 -2.23
N LYS A 10 -3.91 5.41 -2.29
CA LYS A 10 -4.93 4.40 -2.55
C LYS A 10 -4.88 3.97 -4.02
N SER A 11 -5.01 2.66 -4.25
CA SER A 11 -5.09 2.10 -5.60
C SER A 11 -6.37 2.57 -6.30
N SER A 12 -6.29 2.87 -7.60
CA SER A 12 -7.46 3.19 -8.43
C SER A 12 -8.39 1.99 -8.65
N TYR A 13 -7.91 0.77 -8.38
CA TYR A 13 -8.71 -0.45 -8.40
C TYR A 13 -9.46 -0.69 -7.08
N SER A 14 -9.21 0.13 -6.06
CA SER A 14 -9.97 0.11 -4.81
C SER A 14 -11.36 0.73 -5.06
N GLY A 15 -12.29 -0.09 -5.55
CA GLY A 15 -13.70 0.26 -5.75
C GLY A 15 -14.62 -0.38 -4.70
N ASP A 16 -15.93 -0.30 -4.94
CA ASP A 16 -16.96 -0.86 -4.05
C ASP A 16 -16.89 -2.40 -3.91
N GLU A 17 -16.28 -3.10 -4.88
CA GLU A 17 -16.15 -4.57 -4.89
C GLU A 17 -15.08 -5.15 -3.94
N GLY A 18 -14.69 -4.39 -2.92
CA GLY A 18 -14.25 -5.00 -1.67
C GLY A 18 -12.75 -5.16 -1.44
N ASN A 19 -11.91 -5.06 -2.47
CA ASN A 19 -10.46 -5.20 -2.34
C ASN A 19 -9.77 -3.82 -2.35
N CYS A 20 -9.68 -3.19 -1.18
CA CYS A 20 -9.12 -1.83 -1.05
C CYS A 20 -7.70 -1.86 -0.52
N VAL A 21 -6.73 -1.45 -1.34
CA VAL A 21 -5.32 -1.38 -0.95
C VAL A 21 -4.74 0.02 -1.08
N GLU A 22 -3.81 0.33 -0.17
CA GLU A 22 -3.00 1.54 -0.15
C GLU A 22 -1.52 1.18 -0.10
N ILE A 23 -0.69 1.97 -0.77
CA ILE A 23 0.77 1.84 -0.72
C ILE A 23 1.43 3.12 -0.25
N ALA A 24 2.55 3.00 0.47
CA ALA A 24 3.45 4.10 0.77
C ALA A 24 4.84 3.76 0.27
N VAL A 25 5.43 4.68 -0.50
CA VAL A 25 6.79 4.52 -1.03
C VAL A 25 7.75 5.35 -0.20
N THR A 26 8.74 4.69 0.39
CA THR A 26 9.83 5.32 1.12
C THR A 26 11.15 5.14 0.35
N PRO A 27 12.24 5.83 0.74
CA PRO A 27 13.54 5.63 0.09
C PRO A 27 14.03 4.17 0.14
N SER A 28 13.70 3.41 1.20
CA SER A 28 14.20 2.06 1.44
C SER A 28 13.20 0.95 1.10
N ALA A 29 11.89 1.24 1.12
CA ALA A 29 10.86 0.21 1.07
C ALA A 29 9.57 0.68 0.39
N VAL A 30 8.68 -0.29 0.14
CA VAL A 30 7.28 -0.05 -0.19
C VAL A 30 6.44 -0.77 0.87
N ALA A 31 5.61 0.00 1.57
CA ALA A 31 4.63 -0.53 2.51
C ALA A 31 3.28 -0.67 1.81
N VAL A 32 2.54 -1.74 2.12
CA VAL A 32 1.21 -2.05 1.59
C VAL A 32 0.29 -2.33 2.77
N ARG A 33 -0.92 -1.78 2.73
CA ARG A 33 -1.94 -2.05 3.74
C ARG A 33 -3.34 -2.12 3.15
N ASP A 34 -4.25 -2.69 3.93
CA ASP A 34 -5.68 -2.64 3.67
C ASP A 34 -6.22 -1.23 3.98
N SER A 35 -6.88 -0.60 3.01
CA SER A 35 -7.40 0.77 3.19
C SER A 35 -8.59 0.84 4.15
N LYS A 36 -9.23 -0.29 4.46
CA LYS A 36 -10.36 -0.35 5.39
C LYS A 36 -9.88 -0.51 6.84
N ASN A 37 -8.64 -0.93 7.03
CA ASN A 37 -7.98 -1.09 8.32
C ASN A 37 -6.64 -0.33 8.35
N THR A 38 -6.72 1.00 8.32
CA THR A 38 -5.55 1.89 8.26
C THR A 38 -4.66 1.84 9.50
N THR A 39 -5.19 1.35 10.62
CA THR A 39 -4.48 1.09 11.89
C THR A 39 -3.97 -0.34 12.03
N GLY A 40 -4.25 -1.20 11.05
CA GLY A 40 -3.83 -2.59 11.02
C GLY A 40 -2.35 -2.77 10.63
N PRO A 41 -1.87 -4.01 10.60
CA PRO A 41 -0.51 -4.32 10.19
C PRO A 41 -0.28 -3.97 8.71
N THR A 42 0.95 -3.55 8.40
CA THR A 42 1.40 -3.24 7.04
C THR A 42 2.41 -4.28 6.56
N LEU A 43 2.30 -4.69 5.30
CA LEU A 43 3.32 -5.50 4.64
C LEU A 43 4.41 -4.59 4.09
N GLU A 44 5.68 -4.86 4.40
CA GLU A 44 6.80 -4.07 3.91
C GLU A 44 7.69 -4.89 2.97
N PHE A 45 8.01 -4.31 1.82
CA PHE A 45 8.87 -4.90 0.82
C PHE A 45 10.10 -4.02 0.60
N PRO A 46 11.33 -4.57 0.56
CA PRO A 46 12.47 -3.82 0.03
C PRO A 46 12.20 -3.43 -1.42
N ARG A 47 12.77 -2.30 -1.88
CA ARG A 47 12.52 -1.77 -3.25
C ARG A 47 12.75 -2.81 -4.35
N SER A 48 13.80 -3.60 -4.25
CA SER A 48 14.09 -4.70 -5.19
C SER A 48 13.02 -5.78 -5.16
N GLY A 49 12.60 -6.20 -3.97
CA GLY A 49 11.51 -7.17 -3.78
C GLY A 49 10.19 -6.69 -4.39
N TRP A 50 9.85 -5.42 -4.18
CA TRP A 50 8.66 -4.81 -4.81
C TRP A 50 8.74 -4.82 -6.34
N HIS A 51 9.90 -4.50 -6.92
CA HIS A 51 10.09 -4.58 -8.37
C HIS A 51 9.98 -6.01 -8.92
N THR A 52 10.49 -7.00 -8.20
CA THR A 52 10.31 -8.42 -8.56
C THR A 52 8.84 -8.83 -8.48
N PHE A 53 8.16 -8.44 -7.40
CA PHE A 53 6.72 -8.72 -7.21
C PHE A 53 5.88 -8.19 -8.37
N LEU A 54 6.10 -6.95 -8.82
CA LEU A 54 5.37 -6.36 -9.94
C LEU A 54 5.64 -7.03 -11.30
N ARG A 55 6.72 -7.82 -11.42
CA ARG A 55 7.09 -8.54 -12.64
C ARG A 55 6.73 -10.03 -12.59
N ALA A 56 6.39 -10.54 -11.40
CA ALA A 56 5.83 -11.86 -11.22
C ALA A 56 4.41 -11.83 -11.79
N ARG A 57 4.23 -12.46 -12.94
CA ARG A 57 2.95 -12.62 -13.63
C ARG A 57 2.30 -13.93 -13.22
#